data_AF-A0A969N6T3-F1
#
_entry.id   AF-A0A969N6T3-F1
#
_cell.length_a   1.000
_cell.length_b   1.000
_cell.length_c   1.000
_cell.angle_alpha   90.00
_cell.angle_beta   90.00
_cell.angle_gamma   90.00
#
_symmetry.space_group_name_H-M   'P 1'
#
loop_
_entity.id
_entity.type
_entity.pdbx_description
1 polymer ?
#
loop_
_entity_poly.entity_id
_entity_poly.type
_entity_poly.pdbx_seq_one_letter_code
_entity_poly.pdbx_strand_id
1 'polypeptide(L)'
;MQRRLARYGGLGLLSLIGAILICFVTAAPSQAHWADMAAAEIVVGERETQMTLTFPTGLAAFADTDQNGQLAASEVQQHYDQLQAFLAAHIQFTSASNQADLRIEPVERGAVPLTGQAAPNTHSTLKLIYAWLQPVQGLTLRYNLFLPGVPTASCLATILQADQLKTHVFTPQKPTLGLTSGLPGFMAGGLGLALVGAFGWGAIHSLSPGHGKTIVAAYLVGGRATAQHALFLAATTTITHTMGVFALGFATLFAAKYIVPEQLYRWLSLISGLMIAAIGVRLLQSRLKLASTHHHAHSLNYSDHADGHTHFHSQT
;
A
#
# COMPACT_ATOMS: atom_id res chain seq x y z
N MET A 1 3.80 -46.48 -9.50
CA MET A 1 4.32 -45.25 -8.83
C MET A 1 3.56 -43.97 -9.23
N GLN A 2 3.07 -43.82 -10.47
CA GLN A 2 2.34 -42.64 -10.97
C GLN A 2 1.00 -42.29 -10.26
N ARG A 3 0.24 -43.27 -9.72
CA ARG A 3 -1.02 -42.99 -9.01
C ARG A 3 -0.85 -42.30 -7.64
N ARG A 4 0.35 -42.32 -7.05
CA ARG A 4 0.59 -41.67 -5.74
C ARG A 4 0.87 -40.17 -5.88
N LEU A 5 1.58 -39.73 -6.92
CA LEU A 5 1.94 -38.32 -7.14
C LEU A 5 0.73 -37.41 -7.46
N ALA A 6 -0.27 -37.91 -8.20
CA ALA A 6 -1.49 -37.16 -8.50
C ALA A 6 -2.37 -36.88 -7.26
N ARG A 7 -2.31 -37.77 -6.24
CA ARG A 7 -3.06 -37.58 -4.98
C ARG A 7 -2.46 -36.47 -4.11
N TYR A 8 -1.13 -36.31 -4.09
CA TYR A 8 -0.48 -35.28 -3.26
C TYR A 8 -0.60 -33.86 -3.85
N GLY A 9 -0.67 -33.71 -5.18
CA GLY A 9 -0.89 -32.40 -5.82
C GLY A 9 -2.28 -31.81 -5.58
N GLY A 10 -3.33 -32.65 -5.60
CA GLY A 10 -4.70 -32.22 -5.31
C GLY A 10 -4.91 -31.81 -3.85
N LEU A 11 -4.31 -32.56 -2.92
CA LEU A 11 -4.31 -32.24 -1.48
C LEU A 11 -3.58 -30.93 -1.17
N GLY A 12 -2.48 -30.63 -1.87
CA GLY A 12 -1.76 -29.36 -1.70
C GLY A 12 -2.58 -28.14 -2.15
N LEU A 13 -3.28 -28.24 -3.28
CA LEU A 13 -4.13 -27.16 -3.80
C LEU A 13 -5.35 -26.91 -2.90
N LEU A 14 -5.99 -27.98 -2.42
CA LEU A 14 -7.11 -27.89 -1.47
C LEU A 14 -6.66 -27.29 -0.13
N SER A 15 -5.47 -27.65 0.35
CA SER A 15 -4.88 -27.07 1.57
C SER A 15 -4.59 -25.58 1.41
N LEU A 16 -4.04 -25.14 0.26
CA LEU A 16 -3.79 -23.72 -0.02
C LEU A 16 -5.09 -22.91 -0.08
N ILE A 17 -6.09 -23.41 -0.80
CA ILE A 17 -7.41 -22.76 -0.91
C ILE A 17 -8.09 -22.71 0.46
N GLY A 18 -8.00 -23.79 1.24
CA GLY A 18 -8.48 -23.85 2.61
C GLY A 18 -7.79 -22.84 3.53
N ALA A 19 -6.46 -22.71 3.46
CA ALA A 19 -5.70 -21.75 4.24
C ALA A 19 -6.07 -20.29 3.88
N ILE A 20 -6.25 -20.00 2.58
CA ILE A 20 -6.69 -18.67 2.11
C ILE A 20 -8.10 -18.36 2.62
N LEU A 21 -9.05 -19.29 2.51
CA LEU A 21 -10.42 -19.13 3.00
C LEU A 21 -10.44 -18.94 4.53
N ILE A 22 -9.63 -19.70 5.27
CA ILE A 22 -9.49 -19.53 6.72
C ILE A 22 -8.94 -18.14 7.02
N CYS A 23 -7.89 -17.66 6.33
CA CYS A 23 -7.38 -16.30 6.51
C CYS A 23 -8.42 -15.23 6.22
N PHE A 24 -9.32 -15.41 5.23
CA PHE A 24 -10.40 -14.47 4.95
C PHE A 24 -11.52 -14.50 6.01
N VAL A 25 -11.82 -15.67 6.57
CA VAL A 25 -12.85 -15.83 7.60
C VAL A 25 -12.35 -15.43 8.99
N THR A 26 -11.06 -15.66 9.29
CA THR A 26 -10.42 -15.29 10.56
C THR A 26 -9.74 -13.93 10.51
N ALA A 27 -9.70 -13.26 9.35
CA ALA A 27 -9.40 -11.83 9.28
C ALA A 27 -10.55 -11.10 9.99
N ALA A 28 -10.43 -11.03 11.32
CA ALA A 28 -11.26 -10.13 12.10
C ALA A 28 -11.13 -8.75 11.45
N PRO A 29 -12.24 -8.06 11.12
CA PRO A 29 -12.14 -6.65 10.78
C PRO A 29 -11.36 -6.01 11.91
N SER A 30 -10.26 -5.31 11.59
CA SER A 30 -9.52 -4.53 12.58
C SER A 30 -10.41 -3.37 12.99
N GLN A 31 -11.40 -3.67 13.82
CA GLN A 31 -12.22 -2.67 14.47
C GLN A 31 -11.30 -2.06 15.53
N ALA A 32 -10.57 -1.01 15.13
CA ALA A 32 -10.19 -0.02 16.11
C ALA A 32 -11.50 0.36 16.81
N HIS A 33 -11.56 0.13 18.12
CA HIS A 33 -12.73 0.44 18.92
C HIS A 33 -13.00 1.93 18.71
N TRP A 34 -14.05 2.28 17.96
CA TRP A 34 -14.26 3.65 17.46
C TRP A 34 -14.35 4.69 18.57
N ALA A 35 -14.62 4.28 19.81
CA ALA A 35 -14.57 5.14 20.98
C ALA A 35 -13.15 5.69 21.27
N ASP A 36 -12.11 5.04 20.75
CA ASP A 36 -10.71 5.37 21.01
C ASP A 36 -10.08 6.23 19.89
N MET A 37 -10.86 6.54 18.83
CA MET A 37 -10.35 7.18 17.62
C MET A 37 -10.85 8.62 17.49
N ALA A 38 -9.93 9.58 17.61
CA ALA A 38 -10.18 10.96 17.23
C ALA A 38 -9.80 11.19 15.75
N ALA A 39 -10.38 12.20 15.13
CA ALA A 39 -10.03 12.64 13.78
C ALA A 39 -9.80 14.15 13.76
N ALA A 40 -8.78 14.59 13.05
CA ALA A 40 -8.44 16.00 12.91
C ALA A 40 -8.18 16.36 11.44
N GLU A 41 -8.78 17.44 10.97
CA GLU A 41 -8.43 18.05 9.68
C GLU A 41 -7.73 19.37 9.97
N ILE A 42 -6.51 19.52 9.50
CA ILE A 42 -5.66 20.67 9.81
C ILE A 42 -5.31 21.38 8.51
N VAL A 43 -5.67 22.65 8.39
CA VAL A 43 -5.31 23.51 7.27
C VAL A 43 -4.30 24.54 7.77
N VAL A 44 -3.08 24.48 7.23
CA VAL A 44 -1.99 25.40 7.61
C VAL A 44 -1.91 26.54 6.59
N GLY A 45 -2.37 27.72 6.99
CA GLY A 45 -2.20 28.97 6.23
C GLY A 45 -0.93 29.73 6.63
N GLU A 46 -0.76 30.94 6.09
CA GLU A 46 0.43 31.76 6.37
C GLU A 46 0.46 32.29 7.80
N ARG A 47 -0.67 32.80 8.31
CA ARG A 47 -0.78 33.39 9.67
C ARG A 47 -1.91 32.79 10.50
N GLU A 48 -2.54 31.74 9.99
CA GLU A 48 -3.64 31.06 10.65
C GLU A 48 -3.54 29.57 10.38
N THR A 49 -3.71 28.76 11.42
CA THR A 49 -3.88 27.31 11.30
C THR A 49 -5.25 26.95 11.81
N GLN A 50 -6.08 26.34 10.95
CA GLN A 50 -7.40 25.86 11.33
C GLN A 50 -7.33 24.35 11.57
N MET A 51 -7.95 23.88 12.63
CA MET A 51 -8.05 22.46 12.97
C MET A 51 -9.50 22.09 13.30
N THR A 52 -10.15 21.34 12.41
CA THR A 52 -11.45 20.72 12.69
C THR A 52 -11.21 19.41 13.41
N LEU A 53 -11.49 19.37 14.70
CA LEU A 53 -11.24 18.23 15.57
C LEU A 53 -12.56 17.53 15.90
N THR A 54 -12.62 16.23 15.64
CA THR A 54 -13.66 15.32 16.13
C THR A 54 -13.06 14.39 17.17
N PHE A 55 -13.59 14.40 18.38
CA PHE A 55 -13.02 13.66 19.52
C PHE A 55 -14.13 13.09 20.41
N PRO A 56 -13.83 12.04 21.22
CA PRO A 56 -14.82 11.47 22.13
C PRO A 56 -15.32 12.52 23.13
N THR A 57 -16.64 12.74 23.19
CA THR A 57 -17.23 13.76 24.07
C THR A 57 -16.89 13.52 25.54
N GLY A 58 -16.67 12.26 25.93
CA GLY A 58 -16.23 11.89 27.28
C GLY A 58 -14.93 12.56 27.76
N LEU A 59 -14.05 13.00 26.85
CA LEU A 59 -12.84 13.76 27.22
C LEU A 59 -13.16 15.21 27.66
N ALA A 60 -14.30 15.73 27.23
CA ALA A 60 -14.81 17.05 27.60
C ALA A 60 -16.19 16.95 28.27
N ALA A 61 -16.46 15.87 29.02
CA ALA A 61 -17.74 15.63 29.67
C ALA A 61 -18.16 16.75 30.65
N PHE A 62 -17.21 17.57 31.11
CA PHE A 62 -17.49 18.75 31.93
C PHE A 62 -18.26 19.84 31.17
N ALA A 63 -18.16 19.88 29.83
CA ALA A 63 -18.83 20.86 28.99
C ALA A 63 -20.18 20.35 28.43
N ASP A 64 -20.42 19.04 28.47
CA ASP A 64 -21.69 18.39 28.06
C ASP A 64 -22.69 18.48 29.21
N THR A 65 -23.48 19.55 29.21
CA THR A 65 -24.35 19.93 30.34
C THR A 65 -25.66 19.13 30.33
N ASP A 66 -26.18 18.83 29.14
CA ASP A 66 -27.40 18.02 28.99
C ASP A 66 -27.12 16.50 28.92
N GLN A 67 -25.85 16.10 28.92
CA GLN A 67 -25.37 14.71 28.91
C GLN A 67 -25.86 13.93 27.69
N ASN A 68 -26.10 14.62 26.56
CA ASN A 68 -26.57 13.98 25.35
C ASN A 68 -25.42 13.32 24.55
N GLY A 69 -24.17 13.47 24.98
CA GLY A 69 -22.98 12.91 24.34
C GLY A 69 -22.44 13.77 23.18
N GLN A 70 -22.90 15.00 23.01
CA GLN A 70 -22.44 15.97 22.01
C GLN A 70 -22.42 17.39 22.57
N LEU A 71 -21.36 18.14 22.27
CA LEU A 71 -21.28 19.56 22.63
C LEU A 71 -22.07 20.42 21.64
N ALA A 72 -23.17 21.00 22.10
CA ALA A 72 -23.94 21.98 21.36
C ALA A 72 -23.25 23.36 21.35
N ALA A 73 -23.58 24.22 20.39
CA ALA A 73 -23.01 25.56 20.30
C ALA A 73 -23.24 26.39 21.58
N SER A 74 -24.41 26.26 22.22
CA SER A 74 -24.71 26.91 23.50
C SER A 74 -23.80 26.43 24.64
N GLU A 75 -23.48 25.14 24.68
CA GLU A 75 -22.63 24.54 25.71
C GLU A 75 -21.16 24.93 25.52
N VAL A 76 -20.70 24.97 24.27
CA VAL A 76 -19.36 25.46 23.91
C VAL A 76 -19.19 26.91 24.34
N GLN A 77 -20.22 27.76 24.17
CA GLN A 77 -20.17 29.15 24.62
C GLN A 77 -20.24 29.28 26.14
N GLN A 78 -21.08 28.48 26.80
CA GLN A 78 -21.22 28.47 28.25
C GLN A 78 -19.91 28.07 28.96
N HIS A 79 -19.18 27.11 28.42
CA HIS A 79 -17.94 26.56 29.01
C HIS A 79 -16.68 27.00 28.25
N TYR A 80 -16.75 28.10 27.50
CA TYR A 80 -15.69 28.52 26.57
C TYR A 80 -14.32 28.60 27.22
N ASP A 81 -14.18 29.32 28.34
CA ASP A 81 -12.88 29.52 29.01
C ASP A 81 -12.27 28.21 29.50
N GLN A 82 -13.10 27.31 30.04
CA GLN A 82 -12.65 26.00 30.52
C GLN A 82 -12.23 25.10 29.35
N LEU A 83 -13.02 25.09 28.27
CA LEU A 83 -12.73 24.32 27.07
C LEU A 83 -11.48 24.82 26.36
N GLN A 84 -11.28 26.14 26.30
CA GLN A 84 -10.08 26.78 25.76
C GLN A 84 -8.84 26.39 26.56
N ALA A 85 -8.89 26.50 27.89
CA ALA A 85 -7.79 26.09 28.75
C ALA A 85 -7.48 24.58 28.62
N PHE A 86 -8.52 23.74 28.59
CA PHE A 86 -8.40 22.29 28.41
C PHE A 86 -7.73 21.94 27.08
N LEU A 87 -8.22 22.48 25.96
CA LEU A 87 -7.68 22.17 24.64
C LEU A 87 -6.29 22.78 24.44
N ALA A 88 -6.01 23.97 24.96
CA ALA A 88 -4.67 24.57 24.91
C ALA A 88 -3.62 23.74 25.68
N ALA A 89 -4.02 23.04 26.75
CA ALA A 89 -3.13 22.15 27.50
C ALA A 89 -2.83 20.84 26.75
N HIS A 90 -3.77 20.33 25.94
CA HIS A 90 -3.65 19.03 25.27
C HIS A 90 -3.23 19.13 23.79
N ILE A 91 -3.48 20.25 23.13
CA ILE A 91 -3.20 20.46 21.71
C ILE A 91 -2.40 21.76 21.56
N GLN A 92 -1.11 21.60 21.33
CA GLN A 92 -0.16 22.71 21.29
C GLN A 92 0.45 22.80 19.90
N PHE A 93 0.30 23.97 19.29
CA PHE A 93 1.04 24.35 18.10
C PHE A 93 2.15 25.33 18.49
N THR A 94 3.39 25.01 18.14
CA THR A 94 4.55 25.87 18.36
C THR A 94 5.23 26.17 17.04
N SER A 95 5.56 27.44 16.83
CA SER A 95 6.44 27.91 15.75
C SER A 95 7.76 28.36 16.37
N ALA A 96 8.83 28.52 15.58
CA ALA A 96 10.25 28.66 15.99
C ALA A 96 10.57 29.50 17.25
N SER A 97 9.70 30.43 17.67
CA SER A 97 9.81 31.14 18.94
C SER A 97 8.48 31.59 19.56
N ASN A 98 7.32 31.25 18.97
CA ASN A 98 6.02 31.78 19.37
C ASN A 98 4.93 30.70 19.47
N GLN A 99 4.06 30.87 20.47
CA GLN A 99 2.82 30.09 20.64
C GLN A 99 1.66 30.82 19.94
N ALA A 100 0.74 30.06 19.36
CA ALA A 100 -0.45 30.62 18.73
C ALA A 100 -1.53 30.98 19.75
N ASP A 101 -2.34 32.00 19.42
CA ASP A 101 -3.58 32.31 20.13
C ASP A 101 -4.68 31.33 19.67
N LEU A 102 -5.27 30.58 20.59
CA LEU A 102 -6.29 29.56 20.30
C LEU A 102 -7.70 30.12 20.47
N ARG A 103 -8.54 29.99 19.45
CA ARG A 103 -9.98 30.31 19.50
C ARG A 103 -10.80 29.09 19.12
N ILE A 104 -11.95 28.92 19.75
CA ILE A 104 -12.84 27.78 19.52
C ILE A 104 -14.12 28.26 18.83
N GLU A 105 -14.47 27.63 17.72
CA GLU A 105 -15.75 27.81 17.05
C GLU A 105 -16.55 26.50 17.11
N PRO A 106 -17.83 26.54 17.50
CA PRO A 106 -18.69 25.37 17.42
C PRO A 106 -18.95 25.02 15.94
N VAL A 107 -19.01 23.72 15.64
CA VAL A 107 -19.35 23.24 14.30
C VAL A 107 -20.77 22.68 14.35
N GLU A 108 -21.69 23.31 13.63
CA GLU A 108 -23.08 22.83 13.56
C GLU A 108 -23.17 21.48 12.81
N ARG A 109 -24.18 20.69 13.18
CA ARG A 109 -24.42 19.32 12.68
C ARG A 109 -24.35 19.27 11.14
N GLY A 110 -23.43 18.48 10.59
CA GLY A 110 -23.38 18.15 9.16
C GLY A 110 -22.03 18.37 8.49
N ALA A 111 -21.13 19.16 9.10
CA ALA A 111 -19.72 19.24 8.68
C ALA A 111 -18.92 18.09 9.30
N VAL A 112 -19.30 16.86 8.98
CA VAL A 112 -18.53 15.67 9.34
C VAL A 112 -17.25 15.67 8.49
N PRO A 113 -16.06 15.45 9.08
CA PRO A 113 -14.82 15.34 8.31
C PRO A 113 -14.97 14.28 7.22
N LEU A 114 -14.26 14.46 6.09
CA LEU A 114 -14.31 13.57 4.92
C LEU A 114 -13.84 12.13 5.23
N THR A 115 -13.33 11.91 6.44
CA THR A 115 -12.79 10.66 6.95
C THR A 115 -13.61 10.17 8.15
N GLY A 116 -14.49 9.19 7.91
CA GLY A 116 -15.09 8.35 8.94
C GLY A 116 -16.39 8.90 9.56
N GLN A 117 -17.49 8.16 9.39
CA GLN A 117 -18.72 8.39 10.14
C GLN A 117 -18.51 8.00 11.61
N ALA A 118 -18.39 8.98 12.51
CA ALA A 118 -18.38 8.73 13.95
C ALA A 118 -19.70 8.07 14.40
N ALA A 119 -19.64 7.21 15.43
CA ALA A 119 -20.85 6.63 16.00
C ALA A 119 -21.77 7.75 16.54
N PRO A 120 -23.09 7.68 16.32
CA PRO A 120 -24.03 8.72 16.75
C PRO A 120 -23.87 9.01 18.25
N ASN A 121 -23.86 10.29 18.64
CA ASN A 121 -23.92 10.76 20.03
C ASN A 121 -22.77 10.29 20.95
N THR A 122 -21.56 10.09 20.41
CA THR A 122 -20.38 9.73 21.22
C THR A 122 -19.20 10.68 21.04
N HIS A 123 -19.24 11.50 19.99
CA HIS A 123 -18.17 12.39 19.59
C HIS A 123 -18.72 13.79 19.36
N SER A 124 -17.86 14.77 19.63
CA SER A 124 -18.11 16.19 19.40
C SER A 124 -17.11 16.72 18.39
N THR A 125 -17.56 17.65 17.54
CA THR A 125 -16.71 18.32 16.55
C THR A 125 -16.58 19.79 16.89
N LEU A 126 -15.34 20.26 16.99
CA LEU A 126 -15.00 21.65 17.25
C LEU A 126 -14.02 22.15 16.20
N LYS A 127 -14.13 23.42 15.85
CA LYS A 127 -13.15 24.09 15.00
C LYS A 127 -12.24 24.93 15.89
N LEU A 128 -10.95 24.66 15.80
CA LEU A 128 -9.89 25.30 16.55
C LEU A 128 -9.13 26.22 15.59
N ILE A 129 -9.07 27.50 15.90
CA ILE A 129 -8.38 28.50 15.10
C ILE A 129 -7.16 28.97 15.88
N TYR A 130 -5.98 28.74 15.32
CA TYR A 130 -4.70 29.16 15.87
C TYR A 130 -4.18 30.35 15.07
N ALA A 131 -4.19 31.54 15.68
CA ALA A 131 -3.71 32.77 15.06
C ALA A 131 -2.23 33.02 15.39
N TRP A 132 -1.45 33.39 14.37
CA TRP A 132 -0.01 33.59 14.46
C TRP A 132 0.38 35.05 14.22
N LEU A 133 1.25 35.61 15.07
CA LEU A 133 1.77 36.96 14.91
C LEU A 133 2.69 37.12 13.69
N GLN A 134 3.37 36.04 13.31
CA GLN A 134 4.31 35.99 12.19
C GLN A 134 3.95 34.84 11.24
N PRO A 135 4.39 34.90 9.97
CA PRO A 135 4.23 33.79 9.05
C PRO A 135 4.77 32.49 9.64
N VAL A 136 3.97 31.42 9.54
CA VAL A 136 4.30 30.11 10.10
C VAL A 136 5.54 29.54 9.41
N GLN A 137 6.60 29.26 10.18
CA GLN A 137 7.83 28.62 9.71
C GLN A 137 8.23 27.51 10.68
N GLY A 138 8.32 26.27 10.17
CA GLY A 138 8.72 25.12 11.00
C GLY A 138 7.73 24.83 12.13
N LEU A 139 6.47 24.57 11.77
CA LEU A 139 5.39 24.34 12.72
C LEU A 139 5.54 22.97 13.39
N THR A 140 5.43 22.90 14.71
CA THR A 140 5.39 21.64 15.46
C THR A 140 4.03 21.52 16.15
N LEU A 141 3.34 20.41 15.89
CA LEU A 141 2.09 20.04 16.55
C LEU A 141 2.38 18.98 17.60
N ARG A 142 1.94 19.23 18.83
CA ARG A 142 1.87 18.24 19.91
C ARG A 142 0.40 17.98 20.23
N TYR A 143 -0.02 16.74 20.01
CA TYR A 143 -1.37 16.26 20.29
C TYR A 143 -1.31 15.24 21.43
N ASN A 144 -2.00 15.54 22.53
CA ASN A 144 -2.07 14.68 23.72
C ASN A 144 -3.51 14.43 24.22
N LEU A 145 -4.50 14.64 23.35
CA LEU A 145 -5.90 14.41 23.68
C LEU A 145 -6.26 12.94 23.41
N PHE A 146 -5.90 12.07 24.36
CA PHE A 146 -6.14 10.62 24.31
C PHE A 146 -6.93 10.16 25.54
N LEU A 147 -7.67 9.06 25.40
CA LEU A 147 -8.33 8.40 26.53
C LEU A 147 -7.29 7.91 27.56
N PRO A 148 -7.45 8.24 28.86
CA PRO A 148 -6.54 7.78 29.90
C PRO A 148 -6.51 6.26 29.99
N GLY A 149 -5.32 5.67 30.05
CA GLY A 149 -5.14 4.22 30.22
C GLY A 149 -5.41 3.37 28.98
N VAL A 150 -5.70 3.98 27.82
CA VAL A 150 -5.95 3.28 26.56
C VAL A 150 -4.73 3.41 25.63
N PRO A 151 -3.83 2.42 25.56
CA PRO A 151 -2.61 2.52 24.74
C PRO A 151 -2.88 2.44 23.23
N THR A 152 -4.08 1.97 22.84
CA THR A 152 -4.57 1.88 21.46
C THR A 152 -5.23 3.17 20.97
N ALA A 153 -5.40 4.17 21.83
CA ALA A 153 -5.99 5.45 21.46
C ALA A 153 -5.17 6.10 20.35
N SER A 154 -5.86 6.61 19.34
CA SER A 154 -5.20 7.23 18.20
C SER A 154 -6.00 8.41 17.68
N CYS A 155 -5.29 9.36 17.08
CA CYS A 155 -5.91 10.47 16.36
C CYS A 155 -5.43 10.47 14.92
N LEU A 156 -6.35 10.27 13.97
CA LEU A 156 -6.07 10.36 12.55
C LEU A 156 -6.12 11.82 12.13
N ALA A 157 -4.97 12.39 11.78
CA ALA A 157 -4.86 13.77 11.32
C ALA A 157 -4.60 13.84 9.82
N THR A 158 -5.41 14.61 9.11
CA THR A 158 -5.22 14.98 7.71
C THR A 158 -4.79 16.43 7.65
N ILE A 159 -3.57 16.69 7.19
CA ILE A 159 -2.95 18.01 7.16
C ILE A 159 -2.85 18.49 5.71
N LEU A 160 -3.44 19.65 5.44
CA LEU A 160 -3.30 20.38 4.18
C LEU A 160 -2.32 21.54 4.39
N GLN A 161 -1.18 21.48 3.72
CA GLN A 161 -0.14 22.53 3.76
C GLN A 161 0.42 22.75 2.36
N ALA A 162 0.33 23.99 1.84
CA ALA A 162 0.82 24.34 0.50
C ALA A 162 0.36 23.36 -0.61
N ASP A 163 -0.94 23.07 -0.66
CA ASP A 163 -1.59 22.11 -1.57
C ASP A 163 -1.07 20.66 -1.50
N GLN A 164 -0.30 20.32 -0.47
CA GLN A 164 0.07 18.95 -0.16
C GLN A 164 -0.80 18.42 0.97
N LEU A 165 -1.46 17.29 0.71
CA LEU A 165 -2.21 16.55 1.72
C LEU A 165 -1.30 15.49 2.34
N LYS A 166 -1.15 15.54 3.66
CA LYS A 166 -0.35 14.61 4.44
C LYS A 166 -1.21 14.02 5.55
N THR A 167 -1.23 12.70 5.64
CA THR A 167 -1.92 12.01 6.74
C THR A 167 -0.90 11.58 7.80
N HIS A 168 -1.26 11.74 9.06
CA HIS A 168 -0.47 11.29 10.20
C HIS A 168 -1.36 10.71 11.28
N VAL A 169 -0.88 9.68 11.98
CA VAL A 169 -1.60 9.08 13.11
C VAL A 169 -0.84 9.40 14.38
N PHE A 170 -1.46 10.19 15.25
CA PHE A 170 -0.94 10.45 16.58
C PHE A 170 -1.28 9.30 17.52
N THR A 171 -0.32 8.90 18.35
CA THR A 171 -0.52 7.91 19.41
C THR A 171 0.11 8.42 20.70
N PRO A 172 -0.23 7.86 21.89
CA PRO A 172 0.40 8.23 23.15
C PRO A 172 1.94 8.11 23.13
N GLN A 173 2.51 7.24 22.30
CA GLN A 173 3.96 7.06 22.15
C GLN A 173 4.58 8.00 21.11
N LYS A 174 3.78 8.53 20.17
CA LYS A 174 4.21 9.47 19.13
C LYS A 174 3.22 10.65 19.03
N PRO A 175 3.22 11.56 20.03
CA PRO A 175 2.27 12.66 20.09
C PRO A 175 2.69 13.90 19.29
N THR A 176 3.89 13.90 18.68
CA THR A 176 4.46 15.09 18.04
C THR A 176 4.67 14.92 16.54
N LEU A 177 4.36 15.98 15.79
CA LEU A 177 4.57 16.06 14.34
C LEU A 177 5.22 17.40 13.97
N GLY A 178 6.38 17.32 13.32
CA GLY A 178 6.99 18.48 12.64
C GLY A 178 6.42 18.67 11.25
N LEU A 179 5.91 19.86 10.97
CA LEU A 179 5.42 20.35 9.69
C LEU A 179 6.46 21.35 9.14
N THR A 180 7.48 20.80 8.49
CA THR A 180 8.50 21.59 7.82
C THR A 180 7.94 22.10 6.49
N SER A 181 7.74 23.41 6.40
CA SER A 181 7.47 24.12 5.15
C SER A 181 8.77 24.19 4.33
N GLY A 182 9.08 23.13 3.60
CA GLY A 182 10.26 23.10 2.74
C GLY A 182 10.17 21.96 1.74
N LEU A 183 10.62 22.24 0.52
CA LEU A 183 10.94 21.18 -0.44
C LEU A 183 11.82 20.17 0.30
N PRO A 184 11.42 18.89 0.39
CA PRO A 184 12.23 17.90 1.07
C PRO A 184 13.64 17.93 0.46
N GLY A 185 14.68 17.90 1.31
CA GLY A 185 16.06 18.22 0.93
C GLY A 185 16.64 17.45 -0.26
N PHE A 186 15.94 16.42 -0.75
CA PHE A 186 16.23 15.79 -2.03
C PHE A 186 16.03 16.72 -3.24
N MET A 187 15.16 17.72 -3.19
CA MET A 187 14.89 18.61 -4.34
C MET A 187 15.95 19.71 -4.52
N ALA A 188 16.63 20.15 -3.46
CA ALA A 188 17.61 21.24 -3.51
C ALA A 188 19.05 20.80 -3.89
N GLY A 189 19.28 19.50 -4.11
CA GLY A 189 20.59 18.94 -4.46
C GLY A 189 20.67 17.40 -4.38
N GLY A 190 19.71 16.77 -3.69
CA GLY A 190 19.65 15.32 -3.57
C GLY A 190 19.02 14.56 -4.74
N LEU A 191 18.50 15.23 -5.78
CA LEU A 191 17.86 14.56 -6.92
C LEU A 191 18.90 13.73 -7.69
N GLY A 192 20.10 14.27 -7.88
CA GLY A 192 21.22 13.53 -8.47
C GLY A 192 21.59 12.31 -7.64
N LEU A 193 21.73 12.47 -6.32
CA LEU A 193 22.02 11.37 -5.39
C LEU A 193 20.89 10.33 -5.35
N ALA A 194 19.63 10.76 -5.42
CA ALA A 194 18.46 9.91 -5.44
C ALA A 194 18.35 9.13 -6.76
N LEU A 195 18.67 9.76 -7.89
CA LEU A 195 18.73 9.09 -9.20
C LEU A 195 19.86 8.06 -9.23
N VAL A 196 21.05 8.41 -8.71
CA VAL A 196 22.17 7.47 -8.59
C VAL A 196 21.83 6.32 -7.64
N GLY A 197 21.21 6.61 -6.50
CA GLY A 197 20.75 5.61 -5.54
C GLY A 197 19.69 4.69 -6.11
N ALA A 198 18.69 5.23 -6.81
CA ALA A 198 17.65 4.46 -7.48
C ALA A 198 18.22 3.61 -8.62
N PHE A 199 19.17 4.14 -9.40
CA PHE A 199 19.88 3.39 -10.43
C PHE A 199 20.70 2.24 -9.83
N GLY A 200 21.49 2.51 -8.79
CA GLY A 200 22.29 1.49 -8.10
C GLY A 200 21.42 0.41 -7.47
N TRP A 201 20.33 0.80 -6.80
CA TRP A 201 19.35 -0.14 -6.25
C TRP A 201 18.68 -0.96 -7.34
N GLY A 202 18.29 -0.33 -8.46
CA GLY A 202 17.73 -1.00 -9.63
C GLY A 202 18.71 -2.02 -10.25
N ALA A 203 20.00 -1.69 -10.30
CA ALA A 203 21.04 -2.60 -10.78
C ALA A 203 21.21 -3.82 -9.86
N ILE A 204 21.29 -3.61 -8.54
CA ILE A 204 21.34 -4.69 -7.54
C ILE A 204 20.09 -5.57 -7.60
N HIS A 205 18.92 -4.94 -7.73
CA HIS A 205 17.66 -5.65 -7.88
C HIS A 205 17.59 -6.46 -9.18
N SER A 206 18.17 -5.96 -10.27
CA SER A 206 18.28 -6.70 -11.54
C SER A 206 19.13 -7.96 -11.41
N LEU A 207 20.19 -7.93 -10.58
CA LEU A 207 21.04 -9.07 -10.26
C LEU A 207 20.36 -10.13 -9.37
N SER A 208 19.22 -9.81 -8.78
CA SER A 208 18.48 -10.74 -7.90
C SER A 208 17.98 -11.97 -8.68
N PRO A 209 18.10 -13.20 -8.14
CA PRO A 209 17.62 -14.40 -8.81
C PRO A 209 16.11 -14.30 -9.08
N GLY A 210 15.69 -14.55 -10.32
CA GLY A 210 14.29 -14.56 -10.70
C GLY A 210 14.03 -15.54 -11.82
N HIS A 211 12.84 -16.15 -11.84
CA HIS A 211 12.48 -17.24 -12.75
C HIS A 211 12.69 -16.91 -14.24
N GLY A 212 12.45 -15.66 -14.67
CA GLY A 212 12.67 -15.24 -16.05
C GLY A 212 14.15 -15.04 -16.41
N LYS A 213 14.95 -14.50 -15.47
CA LYS A 213 16.39 -14.24 -15.66
C LYS A 213 17.18 -15.54 -15.71
N THR A 214 16.79 -16.56 -14.95
CA THR A 214 17.41 -17.89 -14.97
C THR A 214 17.14 -18.66 -16.26
N ILE A 215 15.94 -18.52 -16.86
CA ILE A 215 15.62 -19.12 -18.17
C ILE A 215 16.46 -18.47 -19.27
N VAL A 216 16.60 -17.15 -19.27
CA VAL A 216 17.47 -16.43 -20.21
C VAL A 216 18.93 -16.81 -20.01
N ALA A 217 19.41 -16.92 -18.77
CA ALA A 217 20.76 -17.38 -18.48
C ALA A 217 21.00 -18.83 -18.95
N ALA A 218 20.06 -19.73 -18.73
CA ALA A 218 20.12 -21.11 -19.22
C ALA A 218 20.10 -21.19 -20.76
N TYR A 219 19.34 -20.31 -21.43
CA TYR A 219 19.36 -20.18 -22.89
C TYR A 219 20.71 -19.68 -23.40
N LEU A 220 21.31 -18.68 -22.74
CA LEU A 220 22.61 -18.12 -23.11
C LEU A 220 23.78 -19.09 -22.86
N VAL A 221 23.68 -19.92 -21.82
CA VAL A 221 24.70 -20.94 -21.48
C VAL A 221 24.51 -22.22 -22.32
N GLY A 222 23.27 -22.61 -22.59
CA GLY A 222 22.94 -23.87 -23.27
C GLY A 222 22.85 -23.78 -24.79
N GLY A 223 22.44 -22.64 -25.34
CA GLY A 223 22.54 -22.33 -26.77
C GLY A 223 23.82 -21.53 -26.98
N ARG A 224 24.53 -21.73 -28.11
CA ARG A 224 25.70 -20.92 -28.50
C ARG A 224 25.31 -19.47 -28.82
N ALA A 225 24.72 -18.76 -27.86
CA ALA A 225 24.21 -17.42 -28.02
C ALA A 225 25.40 -16.46 -28.08
N THR A 226 25.45 -15.68 -29.16
CA THR A 226 26.46 -14.63 -29.30
C THR A 226 26.14 -13.49 -28.33
N ALA A 227 27.16 -12.73 -27.92
CA ALA A 227 26.97 -11.55 -27.07
C ALA A 227 25.95 -10.55 -27.66
N GLN A 228 25.85 -10.51 -29.00
CA GLN A 228 24.86 -9.71 -29.72
C GLN A 228 23.41 -10.18 -29.48
N HIS A 229 23.16 -11.50 -29.43
CA HIS A 229 21.83 -12.04 -29.12
C HIS A 229 21.44 -11.73 -27.67
N ALA A 230 22.39 -11.83 -26.74
CA ALA A 230 22.16 -11.47 -25.34
C ALA A 230 21.80 -9.99 -25.19
N LEU A 231 22.54 -9.10 -25.87
CA LEU A 231 22.31 -7.66 -25.83
C LEU A 231 20.97 -7.28 -26.45
N PHE A 232 20.63 -7.85 -27.61
CA PHE A 232 19.35 -7.61 -28.27
C PHE A 232 18.16 -8.06 -27.41
N LEU A 233 18.27 -9.23 -26.78
CA LEU A 233 17.24 -9.75 -25.88
C LEU A 233 17.10 -8.87 -24.62
N ALA A 234 18.21 -8.44 -24.03
CA ALA A 234 18.21 -7.54 -22.88
C ALA A 234 17.60 -6.17 -23.21
N ALA A 235 17.99 -5.58 -24.35
CA ALA A 235 17.45 -4.30 -24.82
C ALA A 235 15.94 -4.40 -25.11
N THR A 236 15.52 -5.43 -25.86
CA THR A 236 14.10 -5.62 -26.18
C THR A 236 13.26 -5.83 -24.92
N THR A 237 13.75 -6.62 -23.97
CA THR A 237 13.06 -6.84 -22.68
C THR A 237 12.95 -5.55 -21.87
N THR A 238 14.03 -4.75 -21.82
CA THR A 238 14.04 -3.48 -21.08
C THR A 238 13.09 -2.46 -21.69
N ILE A 239 13.10 -2.34 -23.03
CA ILE A 239 12.21 -1.44 -23.77
C ILE A 239 10.75 -1.86 -23.57
N THR A 240 10.43 -3.13 -23.84
CA THR A 240 9.05 -3.63 -23.73
C THR A 240 8.52 -3.59 -22.31
N HIS A 241 9.35 -3.89 -21.30
CA HIS A 241 8.95 -3.79 -19.90
C HIS A 241 8.72 -2.33 -19.49
N THR A 242 9.62 -1.41 -19.84
CA THR A 242 9.48 0.02 -19.51
C THR A 242 8.24 0.61 -20.19
N MET A 243 8.05 0.34 -21.48
CA MET A 243 6.87 0.76 -22.23
C MET A 243 5.58 0.19 -21.62
N GLY A 244 5.58 -1.09 -21.20
CA GLY A 244 4.42 -1.72 -20.59
C GLY A 244 4.02 -1.07 -19.26
N VAL A 245 4.99 -0.80 -18.37
CA VAL A 245 4.72 -0.13 -17.09
C VAL A 245 4.26 1.31 -17.30
N PHE A 246 4.83 2.05 -18.25
CA PHE A 246 4.35 3.39 -18.58
C PHE A 246 2.95 3.38 -19.19
N ALA A 247 2.68 2.50 -20.15
CA ALA A 247 1.35 2.35 -20.73
C ALA A 247 0.31 2.01 -19.65
N LEU A 248 0.64 1.08 -18.74
CA LEU A 248 -0.22 0.73 -17.61
C LEU A 248 -0.40 1.92 -16.67
N GLY A 249 0.67 2.64 -16.34
CA GLY A 249 0.63 3.83 -15.48
C GLY A 249 -0.22 4.96 -16.06
N PHE A 250 -0.12 5.23 -17.38
CA PHE A 250 -0.98 6.20 -18.04
C PHE A 250 -2.44 5.74 -18.09
N ALA A 251 -2.69 4.45 -18.35
CA ALA A 251 -4.04 3.88 -18.35
C ALA A 251 -4.69 3.96 -16.96
N THR A 252 -3.94 3.68 -15.89
CA THR A 252 -4.45 3.78 -14.51
C THR A 252 -4.67 5.24 -14.10
N LEU A 253 -3.77 6.16 -14.45
CA LEU A 253 -3.96 7.60 -14.23
C LEU A 253 -5.20 8.14 -14.94
N PHE A 254 -5.46 7.69 -16.17
CA PHE A 254 -6.66 8.07 -16.92
C PHE A 254 -7.92 7.47 -16.30
N ALA A 255 -7.88 6.19 -15.90
CA ALA A 255 -9.00 5.50 -15.26
C ALA A 255 -9.34 6.08 -13.87
N ALA A 256 -8.34 6.52 -13.11
CA ALA A 256 -8.51 7.13 -11.79
C ALA A 256 -9.32 8.44 -11.82
N LYS A 257 -9.45 9.09 -12.99
CA LYS A 257 -10.33 10.26 -13.15
C LYS A 257 -11.83 9.93 -13.12
N TYR A 258 -12.20 8.67 -13.35
CA TYR A 258 -13.59 8.23 -13.48
C TYR A 258 -13.97 7.15 -12.46
N ILE A 259 -13.00 6.46 -11.87
CA ILE A 259 -13.20 5.31 -10.98
C ILE A 259 -12.33 5.49 -9.75
N VAL A 260 -12.91 5.30 -8.56
CA VAL A 260 -12.21 5.37 -7.27
C VAL A 260 -11.07 4.33 -7.23
N PRO A 261 -9.86 4.70 -6.77
CA PRO A 261 -8.66 3.84 -6.81
C PRO A 261 -8.86 2.44 -6.23
N GLU A 262 -9.68 2.32 -5.18
CA GLU A 262 -9.96 1.06 -4.46
C GLU A 262 -10.65 0.03 -5.37
N GLN A 263 -11.50 0.47 -6.30
CA GLN A 263 -12.13 -0.43 -7.28
C GLN A 263 -11.14 -0.85 -8.37
N LEU A 264 -10.24 0.06 -8.77
CA LEU A 264 -9.24 -0.21 -9.80
C LEU A 264 -8.29 -1.32 -9.37
N TYR A 265 -7.75 -1.25 -8.14
CA TYR A 265 -6.88 -2.30 -7.59
C TYR A 265 -7.56 -3.67 -7.54
N ARG A 266 -8.85 -3.72 -7.17
CA ARG A 266 -9.62 -4.96 -7.11
C ARG A 266 -9.72 -5.63 -8.49
N TRP A 267 -10.06 -4.87 -9.52
CA TRP A 267 -10.18 -5.40 -10.89
C TRP A 267 -8.83 -5.79 -11.49
N LEU A 268 -7.78 -4.99 -11.30
CA LEU A 268 -6.43 -5.35 -11.74
C LEU A 268 -5.94 -6.65 -11.08
N SER A 269 -6.18 -6.81 -9.78
CA SER A 269 -5.82 -8.03 -9.04
C SER A 269 -6.55 -9.25 -9.60
N LEU A 270 -7.86 -9.13 -9.84
CA LEU A 270 -8.69 -10.20 -10.38
C LEU A 270 -8.26 -10.61 -11.80
N ILE A 271 -8.03 -9.63 -12.68
CA ILE A 271 -7.57 -9.88 -14.07
C ILE A 271 -6.18 -10.53 -14.06
N SER A 272 -5.26 -10.03 -13.22
CA SER A 272 -3.92 -10.59 -13.08
C SER A 272 -3.96 -12.04 -12.58
N GLY A 273 -4.75 -12.31 -11.54
CA GLY A 273 -4.95 -13.66 -11.01
C GLY A 273 -5.53 -14.64 -12.03
N LEU A 274 -6.54 -14.19 -12.80
CA LEU A 274 -7.14 -14.99 -13.87
C LEU A 274 -6.13 -15.31 -14.97
N MET A 275 -5.31 -14.32 -15.36
CA MET A 275 -4.29 -14.49 -16.39
C MET A 275 -3.22 -15.50 -15.96
N ILE A 276 -2.74 -15.41 -14.71
CA ILE A 276 -1.79 -16.37 -14.14
C ILE A 276 -2.40 -17.78 -14.11
N ALA A 277 -3.66 -17.91 -13.68
CA ALA A 277 -4.36 -19.19 -13.66
C ALA A 277 -4.47 -19.80 -15.07
N ALA A 278 -4.82 -19.00 -16.08
CA ALA A 278 -4.91 -19.45 -17.47
C ALA A 278 -3.55 -19.94 -18.01
N ILE A 279 -2.46 -19.24 -17.71
CA ILE A 279 -1.10 -19.66 -18.07
C ILE A 279 -0.76 -20.98 -17.39
N GLY A 280 -1.04 -21.11 -16.09
CA GLY A 280 -0.82 -22.34 -15.33
C GLY A 280 -1.56 -23.54 -15.91
N VAL A 281 -2.84 -23.36 -16.26
CA VAL A 281 -3.66 -24.40 -16.90
C VAL A 281 -3.09 -24.81 -18.25
N ARG A 282 -2.67 -23.85 -19.09
CA ARG A 282 -2.04 -24.15 -20.40
C ARG A 282 -0.74 -24.93 -20.25
N LEU A 283 0.12 -24.55 -19.30
CA LEU A 283 1.37 -25.27 -19.03
C LEU A 283 1.12 -26.68 -18.49
N LEU A 284 0.10 -26.86 -17.66
CA LEU A 284 -0.30 -28.18 -17.17
C LEU A 284 -0.81 -29.07 -18.31
N GLN A 285 -1.67 -28.52 -19.17
CA GLN A 285 -2.19 -29.24 -20.34
C GLN A 285 -1.08 -29.65 -21.31
N SER A 286 -0.09 -28.78 -21.57
CA SER A 286 1.01 -29.12 -22.47
C SER A 286 1.90 -30.24 -21.90
N ARG A 287 2.13 -30.24 -20.58
CA ARG A 287 2.88 -31.32 -19.90
C ARG A 287 2.13 -32.64 -19.88
N LEU A 288 0.82 -32.62 -19.65
CA LEU A 288 -0.01 -33.84 -19.67
C LEU A 288 -0.10 -34.44 -21.08
N LYS A 289 -0.19 -33.60 -22.13
CA LYS A 289 -0.17 -34.07 -23.52
C LYS A 289 1.17 -34.71 -23.89
N LEU A 290 2.31 -34.10 -23.53
CA LEU A 290 3.64 -34.68 -23.78
C LEU A 290 3.87 -36.01 -23.05
N ALA A 291 3.37 -36.15 -21.82
CA ALA A 291 3.48 -37.40 -21.07
C ALA A 291 2.64 -38.55 -21.66
N SER A 292 1.56 -38.22 -22.37
CA SER A 292 0.70 -39.22 -23.02
C SER A 292 1.31 -39.81 -24.29
N THR A 293 2.21 -39.08 -24.98
CA THR A 293 2.81 -39.54 -26.24
C THR A 293 3.94 -40.55 -26.06
N HIS A 294 4.58 -40.61 -24.88
CA HIS A 294 5.69 -41.52 -24.60
C HIS A 294 5.27 -42.95 -24.19
N HIS A 295 3.97 -43.25 -24.09
CA HIS A 295 3.50 -44.60 -23.75
C HIS A 295 3.13 -45.49 -24.97
N HIS A 296 3.34 -45.03 -26.21
CA HIS A 296 2.98 -45.78 -27.43
C HIS A 296 4.15 -46.24 -28.32
N ALA A 297 5.40 -46.12 -27.87
CA ALA A 297 6.56 -46.55 -28.67
C ALA A 297 7.25 -47.80 -28.11
N HIS A 298 6.51 -48.88 -27.87
CA HIS A 298 7.07 -50.24 -27.73
C HIS A 298 6.10 -51.27 -28.29
N SER A 299 6.10 -51.43 -29.62
CA SER A 299 5.75 -52.70 -30.24
C SER A 299 6.90 -53.10 -31.17
N LEU A 300 7.48 -54.24 -30.81
CA LEU A 300 8.61 -54.92 -31.41
C LEU A 300 8.35 -55.23 -32.89
N ASN A 301 9.30 -54.91 -33.77
CA ASN A 301 9.48 -55.67 -35.00
C ASN A 301 10.92 -56.19 -35.00
N TYR A 302 11.02 -57.48 -34.66
CA TYR A 302 12.19 -58.30 -34.87
C TYR A 302 12.16 -58.70 -36.35
N SER A 303 13.01 -58.12 -37.18
CA SER A 303 13.28 -58.61 -38.52
C SER A 303 14.68 -59.21 -38.51
N ASP A 304 14.71 -60.54 -38.48
CA ASP A 304 15.89 -61.36 -38.74
C ASP A 304 16.55 -60.94 -40.06
N HIS A 305 17.81 -60.53 -39.98
CA HIS A 305 18.71 -60.51 -41.13
C HIS A 305 19.79 -61.54 -40.90
N ALA A 306 19.52 -62.76 -41.35
CA ALA A 306 20.54 -63.75 -41.65
C ALA A 306 20.64 -63.83 -43.17
N ASP A 307 21.63 -63.15 -43.74
CA ASP A 307 22.13 -63.48 -45.08
C ASP A 307 23.64 -63.21 -45.09
N GLY A 308 24.39 -64.31 -45.17
CA GLY A 308 25.83 -64.31 -45.29
C GLY A 308 26.25 -64.07 -46.73
N HIS A 309 27.29 -63.26 -46.92
CA HIS A 309 28.10 -63.32 -48.12
C HIS A 309 29.58 -63.29 -47.78
N THR A 310 30.25 -64.33 -48.26
CA THR A 310 31.65 -64.72 -48.11
C THR A 310 32.57 -63.87 -48.98
N HIS A 311 33.77 -63.62 -48.48
CA HIS A 311 34.91 -63.05 -49.20
C HIS A 311 35.45 -63.98 -50.30
N PHE A 312 35.87 -63.42 -51.44
CA PHE A 312 36.81 -64.04 -52.36
C PHE A 312 37.88 -63.02 -52.82
N HIS A 313 39.12 -63.48 -52.87
CA HIS A 313 40.31 -62.82 -53.42
C HIS A 313 40.74 -63.51 -54.73
N SER A 314 41.26 -62.75 -55.71
CA SER A 314 42.46 -63.04 -56.54
C SER A 314 42.60 -62.01 -57.66
N GLN A 315 43.67 -61.20 -57.67
CA GLN A 315 44.90 -61.28 -58.49
C GLN A 315 44.75 -61.09 -60.00
N THR A 316 45.28 -59.96 -60.48
CA THR A 316 46.20 -59.82 -61.63
C THR A 316 47.09 -58.61 -61.41
#